data_AF-A0A932TQ99-F1
#
_entry.id   AF-A0A932TQ99-F1
#
_cell.length_a   1.000
_cell.length_b   1.000
_cell.length_c   1.000
_cell.angle_alpha   90.00
_cell.angle_beta   90.00
_cell.angle_gamma   90.00
#
_symmetry.space_group_name_H-M   'P 1'
#
loop_
_entity.id
_entity.type
_entity.pdbx_description
1 polymer ?
#
loop_
_entity_poly.entity_id
_entity_poly.type
_entity_poly.pdbx_seq_one_letter_code
_entity_poly.pdbx_strand_id
1 'polypeptide(L)'
;MLLIHRLFIKTALVYLVLGVMAGAWMLLRQAGLPLPEVETLYTVHIHLLGLGFFMMMVCGVALWMFPRKSGETREEAARDPLAWTSYYLIAIGLAVRCLALLLPTVLGNVVLGVSAVVQFAGVATFAVAIWPRVYLPGGNEPGIRAKGR
;
A
#
# COMPACT_ATOMS: atom_id res chain seq x y z
N MET A 1 13.05 7.17 11.38
CA MET A 1 12.26 6.20 10.58
C MET A 1 12.53 4.75 11.02
N LEU A 2 11.52 3.88 11.01
CA LEU A 2 11.63 2.44 11.32
C LEU A 2 11.84 1.60 10.06
N LEU A 3 12.21 0.33 10.21
CA LEU A 3 12.40 -0.58 9.08
C LEU A 3 11.12 -0.73 8.26
N ILE A 4 9.99 -0.97 8.92
CA ILE A 4 8.70 -1.16 8.25
C ILE A 4 8.30 0.06 7.39
N HIS A 5 8.53 1.29 7.87
CA HIS A 5 8.27 2.51 7.08
C HIS A 5 9.14 2.55 5.82
N ARG A 6 10.43 2.18 5.95
CA ARG A 6 11.35 2.10 4.80
C ARG A 6 10.92 1.04 3.80
N LEU A 7 10.41 -0.10 4.26
CA LEU A 7 9.93 -1.16 3.37
C LEU A 7 8.72 -0.70 2.57
N PHE A 8 7.71 -0.10 3.21
CA PHE A 8 6.57 0.49 2.50
C PHE A 8 7.01 1.46 1.39
N ILE A 9 7.89 2.42 1.72
CA ILE A 9 8.34 3.44 0.77
C ILE A 9 9.19 2.82 -0.35
N LYS A 10 10.13 1.93 -0.03
CA LYS A 10 10.95 1.27 -1.06
C LYS A 10 10.11 0.43 -2.01
N THR A 11 9.17 -0.35 -1.46
CA THR A 11 8.26 -1.18 -2.27
C THR A 11 7.32 -0.31 -3.11
N ALA A 12 6.84 0.82 -2.58
CA ALA A 12 6.07 1.80 -3.36
C ALA A 12 6.84 2.31 -4.59
N LEU A 13 8.13 2.66 -4.41
CA LEU A 13 8.97 3.12 -5.51
C LEU A 13 9.24 2.01 -6.54
N VAL A 14 9.39 0.76 -6.11
CA VAL A 14 9.49 -0.38 -7.03
C VAL A 14 8.21 -0.49 -7.87
N TYR A 15 7.03 -0.43 -7.23
CA TYR A 15 5.76 -0.48 -7.96
C TYR A 15 5.53 0.73 -8.86
N LEU A 16 6.05 1.92 -8.51
CA LEU A 16 6.04 3.08 -9.39
C LEU A 16 6.81 2.78 -10.68
N VAL A 17 8.04 2.28 -10.56
CA VAL A 17 8.88 1.95 -11.72
C VAL A 17 8.17 0.90 -12.59
N LEU A 18 7.66 -0.17 -11.99
CA LEU A 18 6.93 -1.22 -12.71
C LEU A 18 5.67 -0.68 -13.39
N GLY A 19 4.91 0.18 -12.72
CA GLY A 19 3.71 0.82 -13.27
C GLY A 19 4.03 1.73 -14.45
N VAL A 20 5.07 2.56 -14.33
CA VAL A 20 5.55 3.42 -15.44
C VAL A 20 6.04 2.57 -16.60
N MET A 21 6.76 1.47 -16.35
CA MET A 21 7.18 0.54 -17.40
C MET A 21 5.99 -0.09 -18.13
N ALA A 22 4.94 -0.51 -17.41
CA ALA A 22 3.72 -1.03 -18.02
C ALA A 22 3.02 0.02 -18.89
N GLY A 23 2.96 1.28 -18.44
CA GLY A 23 2.42 2.38 -19.23
C GLY A 23 3.25 2.69 -20.48
N ALA A 24 4.58 2.71 -20.34
CA ALA A 24 5.51 2.90 -21.46
C ALA A 24 5.37 1.78 -22.50
N TRP A 25 5.22 0.52 -22.07
CA TRP A 25 4.98 -0.61 -22.97
C TRP A 25 3.72 -0.41 -23.83
N MET A 26 2.62 0.02 -23.21
CA MET A 26 1.37 0.31 -23.92
C MET A 26 1.54 1.44 -24.93
N LEU A 27 2.23 2.52 -24.57
CA LEU A 27 2.50 3.65 -25.46
C LEU A 27 3.41 3.28 -26.63
N LEU A 28 4.46 2.49 -26.40
CA LEU A 28 5.35 2.01 -27.45
C LEU A 28 4.61 1.13 -28.46
N ARG A 29 3.72 0.25 -27.98
CA ARG A 29 2.83 -0.52 -28.87
C ARG A 29 1.92 0.40 -29.68
N GLN A 30 1.30 1.40 -29.04
CA GLN A 30 0.45 2.38 -29.71
C GLN A 30 1.21 3.19 -30.77
N ALA A 31 2.50 3.44 -30.55
CA ALA A 31 3.39 4.10 -31.51
C ALA A 31 3.80 3.19 -32.70
N GLY A 32 3.34 1.94 -32.75
CA GLY A 32 3.57 1.02 -33.86
C GLY A 32 4.75 0.06 -33.68
N LEU A 33 5.37 -0.02 -32.48
CA LEU A 33 6.40 -1.03 -32.24
C LEU A 33 5.77 -2.45 -32.19
N PRO A 34 6.46 -3.47 -32.73
CA PRO A 34 5.97 -4.85 -32.80
C PRO A 34 6.09 -5.58 -31.44
N LEU A 35 5.47 -5.03 -30.40
CA LEU A 35 5.37 -5.63 -29.07
C LEU A 35 4.17 -6.59 -29.02
N PRO A 36 4.14 -7.64 -28.18
CA PRO A 36 2.96 -8.47 -27.97
C PRO A 36 1.84 -7.75 -27.22
N GLU A 37 0.59 -8.16 -27.46
CA GLU A 37 -0.57 -7.60 -26.78
C GLU A 37 -0.74 -8.26 -25.42
N VAL A 38 -1.05 -7.46 -24.42
CA VAL A 38 -1.42 -7.95 -23.10
C VAL A 38 -2.68 -7.20 -22.70
N GLU A 39 -3.84 -7.82 -22.95
CA GLU A 39 -5.17 -7.21 -22.78
C GLU A 39 -5.38 -6.64 -21.36
N THR A 40 -4.84 -7.32 -20.36
CA THR A 40 -4.98 -6.96 -18.94
C THR A 40 -3.94 -5.96 -18.45
N LEU A 41 -3.00 -5.52 -19.29
CA LEU A 41 -1.87 -4.70 -18.88
C LEU A 41 -2.30 -3.33 -18.38
N TYR A 42 -3.37 -2.76 -18.94
CA TYR A 42 -3.97 -1.53 -18.41
C TYR A 42 -4.43 -1.71 -16.96
N THR A 43 -5.14 -2.80 -16.67
CA THR A 43 -5.59 -3.13 -15.31
C THR A 43 -4.40 -3.36 -14.37
N VAL A 44 -3.33 -4.02 -14.85
CA VAL A 44 -2.09 -4.18 -14.08
C VAL A 44 -1.44 -2.82 -13.78
N HIS A 45 -1.33 -1.94 -14.79
CA HIS A 45 -0.76 -0.61 -14.67
C HIS A 45 -1.48 0.23 -13.59
N ILE A 46 -2.81 0.31 -13.64
CA ILE A 46 -3.57 1.11 -12.66
C ILE A 46 -3.44 0.56 -11.23
N HIS A 47 -3.34 -0.76 -11.05
CA HIS A 47 -3.17 -1.35 -9.71
C HIS A 47 -1.74 -1.20 -9.18
N LEU A 48 -0.73 -1.29 -10.06
CA LEU A 48 0.65 -0.99 -9.73
C LEU A 48 0.81 0.47 -9.26
N LEU A 49 0.21 1.42 -9.97
CA LEU A 49 0.29 2.83 -9.56
C LEU A 49 -0.59 3.16 -8.37
N GLY A 50 -1.85 2.73 -8.36
CA GLY A 50 -2.82 3.06 -7.31
C GLY A 50 -2.53 2.36 -5.99
N LEU A 51 -2.49 1.03 -5.99
CA LEU A 51 -2.32 0.24 -4.77
C LEU A 51 -0.86 -0.13 -4.49
N GLY A 52 -0.03 -0.19 -5.53
CA GLY A 52 1.41 -0.43 -5.36
C GLY A 52 2.14 0.83 -4.95
N PHE A 53 2.12 1.87 -5.77
CA PHE A 53 2.83 3.11 -5.49
C PHE A 53 2.09 3.98 -4.47
N PHE A 54 0.92 4.51 -4.81
CA PHE A 54 0.24 5.51 -3.98
C PHE A 54 -0.15 4.98 -2.61
N MET A 55 -0.85 3.85 -2.55
CA MET A 55 -1.30 3.28 -1.26
C MET A 55 -0.11 2.93 -0.36
N MET A 56 0.91 2.20 -0.85
CA MET A 56 2.06 1.84 -0.02
C MET A 56 2.85 3.07 0.44
N MET A 57 2.98 4.09 -0.43
CA MET A 57 3.62 5.36 -0.08
C MET A 57 2.85 6.06 1.05
N VAL A 58 1.54 6.23 0.89
CA VAL A 58 0.68 6.85 1.90
C VAL A 58 0.72 6.07 3.21
N CYS A 59 0.63 4.74 3.19
CA CYS A 59 0.72 3.92 4.39
C CYS A 59 2.06 4.09 5.12
N GLY A 60 3.18 4.02 4.38
CA GLY A 60 4.52 4.16 4.95
C GLY A 60 4.77 5.54 5.54
N VAL A 61 4.33 6.59 4.84
CA VAL A 61 4.46 7.98 5.29
C VAL A 61 3.53 8.25 6.47
N ALA A 62 2.28 7.80 6.43
CA ALA A 62 1.33 7.97 7.53
C ALA A 62 1.81 7.31 8.82
N LEU A 63 2.30 6.06 8.76
CA LEU A 63 2.88 5.38 9.93
C LEU A 63 4.11 6.11 10.50
N TRP A 64 4.82 6.88 9.66
CA TRP A 64 5.95 7.69 10.08
C TRP A 64 5.54 9.06 10.65
N MET A 65 4.55 9.73 10.05
CA MET A 65 4.13 11.08 10.41
C MET A 65 3.18 11.11 11.60
N PHE A 66 2.20 10.19 11.66
CA PHE A 66 1.26 10.16 12.76
C PHE A 66 1.97 9.77 14.06
N PRO A 67 1.65 10.44 15.18
CA PRO A 67 2.29 10.16 16.45
C PRO A 67 2.04 8.71 16.87
N ARG A 68 3.04 8.14 17.53
CA ARG A 68 2.97 6.81 18.13
C ARG A 68 1.96 6.78 19.28
N LYS A 69 1.56 5.57 19.69
CA LYS A 69 0.69 5.40 20.84
C LYS A 69 1.40 5.93 22.09
N SER A 70 0.66 6.54 23.02
CA SER A 70 1.24 7.06 24.27
C SER A 70 1.92 5.94 25.05
N GLY A 71 3.16 6.15 25.48
CA GLY A 71 3.96 5.16 26.20
C GLY A 71 4.59 4.05 25.34
N GLU A 72 4.35 4.04 24.02
CA GLU A 72 4.93 3.04 23.11
C GLU A 72 6.42 3.31 22.87
N THR A 73 7.24 2.32 23.21
CA THR A 73 8.68 2.37 22.98
C THR A 73 9.01 2.24 21.49
N ARG A 74 10.25 2.57 21.14
CA ARG A 74 10.71 2.45 19.75
C ARG A 74 10.73 1.01 19.25
N GLU A 75 11.01 0.05 20.12
CA GLU A 75 11.08 -1.37 19.79
C GLU A 75 9.69 -1.97 19.57
N GLU A 76 8.74 -1.66 20.45
CA GLU A 76 7.34 -2.11 20.31
C GLU A 76 6.74 -1.63 18.99
N ALA A 77 6.88 -0.34 18.68
CA ALA A 77 6.41 0.22 17.42
C ALA A 77 7.16 -0.36 16.19
N ALA A 78 8.38 -0.87 16.33
CA ALA A 78 9.08 -1.53 15.22
C ALA A 78 8.52 -2.93 14.92
N ARG A 79 7.91 -3.57 15.93
CA ARG A 79 7.29 -4.90 15.87
C ARG A 79 5.76 -4.85 15.78
N ASP A 80 5.17 -3.69 15.51
CA ASP A 80 3.72 -3.52 15.42
C ASP A 80 3.10 -4.53 14.43
N PRO A 81 2.36 -5.54 14.93
CA PRO A 81 1.88 -6.63 14.10
C PRO A 81 0.88 -6.16 13.05
N LEU A 82 0.11 -5.09 13.32
CA LEU A 82 -0.86 -4.58 12.36
C LEU A 82 -0.17 -3.91 11.17
N ALA A 83 0.90 -3.14 11.43
CA ALA A 83 1.68 -2.50 10.38
C ALA A 83 2.33 -3.54 9.45
N TRP A 84 2.93 -4.59 10.02
CA TRP A 84 3.53 -5.68 9.27
C TRP A 84 2.49 -6.52 8.52
N THR A 85 1.37 -6.85 9.16
CA THR A 85 0.29 -7.61 8.52
C THR A 85 -0.29 -6.86 7.33
N SER A 86 -0.55 -5.56 7.50
CA SER A 86 -0.98 -4.70 6.40
C SER A 86 0.02 -4.69 5.24
N TYR A 87 1.31 -4.52 5.54
CA TYR A 87 2.38 -4.53 4.53
C TYR A 87 2.34 -5.81 3.70
N TYR A 88 2.35 -6.97 4.35
CA TYR A 88 2.37 -8.26 3.66
C TYR A 88 1.09 -8.50 2.86
N LEU A 89 -0.08 -8.22 3.42
CA LEU A 89 -1.35 -8.41 2.73
C LEU A 89 -1.46 -7.52 1.48
N ILE A 90 -1.07 -6.25 1.57
CA ILE A 90 -1.11 -5.34 0.40
C ILE A 90 -0.09 -5.77 -0.65
N ALA A 91 1.17 -6.02 -0.25
CA ALA A 91 2.25 -6.37 -1.17
C ALA A 91 2.01 -7.72 -1.86
N ILE A 92 1.69 -8.77 -1.10
CA ILE A 92 1.43 -10.11 -1.63
C ILE A 92 0.14 -10.11 -2.44
N GLY A 93 -0.93 -9.49 -1.92
CA GLY A 93 -2.21 -9.38 -2.64
C GLY A 93 -2.06 -8.66 -3.99
N LEU A 94 -1.25 -7.61 -4.05
CA LEU A 94 -0.95 -6.93 -5.31
C LEU A 94 -0.11 -7.81 -6.25
N ALA A 95 0.95 -8.43 -5.75
CA ALA A 95 1.82 -9.29 -6.56
C ALA A 95 1.03 -10.46 -7.18
N VAL A 96 0.21 -11.14 -6.38
CA VAL A 96 -0.66 -12.23 -6.85
C VAL A 96 -1.68 -11.71 -7.87
N ARG A 97 -2.27 -10.53 -7.65
CA ARG A 97 -3.18 -9.91 -8.62
C ARG A 97 -2.49 -9.67 -9.96
N CYS A 98 -1.31 -9.07 -9.95
CA CYS A 98 -0.56 -8.80 -11.18
C CYS A 98 -0.24 -10.10 -11.92
N LEU A 99 0.21 -11.14 -11.20
CA LEU A 99 0.49 -12.44 -11.81
C LEU A 99 -0.79 -13.10 -12.36
N ALA A 100 -1.91 -13.03 -11.64
CA ALA A 100 -3.17 -13.62 -12.08
C ALA A 100 -3.71 -12.92 -13.35
N LEU A 101 -3.51 -11.61 -13.48
CA LEU A 101 -3.88 -10.86 -14.68
C LEU A 101 -2.94 -11.13 -15.86
N LEU A 102 -1.64 -11.32 -15.61
CA LEU A 102 -0.65 -11.59 -16.66
C LEU A 102 -0.66 -13.06 -17.11
N LEU A 103 -1.08 -13.98 -16.25
CA LEU A 103 -1.09 -15.43 -16.48
C LEU A 103 -2.48 -16.02 -16.21
N PRO A 104 -3.55 -15.53 -16.88
CA PRO A 104 -4.92 -15.93 -16.58
C PRO A 104 -5.17 -17.42 -16.83
N THR A 105 -4.47 -18.03 -17.78
CA THR A 105 -4.55 -19.47 -18.10
C THR A 105 -3.94 -20.37 -17.02
N VAL A 106 -3.04 -19.84 -16.19
CA VAL A 106 -2.33 -20.60 -15.14
C VAL A 106 -2.99 -20.41 -13.79
N LEU A 107 -3.35 -19.17 -13.43
CA LEU A 107 -3.86 -18.84 -12.09
C LEU A 107 -5.39 -18.74 -12.02
N GLY A 108 -6.05 -18.38 -13.12
CA GLY A 108 -7.51 -18.29 -13.20
C GLY A 108 -8.16 -17.22 -12.32
N ASN A 109 -9.47 -17.08 -12.48
CA ASN A 109 -10.26 -16.01 -11.86
C ASN A 109 -10.44 -16.16 -10.34
N VAL A 110 -10.35 -17.39 -9.81
CA VAL A 110 -10.46 -17.63 -8.36
C VAL A 110 -9.27 -17.00 -7.63
N VAL A 111 -8.04 -17.21 -8.13
CA VAL A 111 -6.83 -16.59 -7.56
C VAL A 111 -6.90 -15.07 -7.65
N LEU A 112 -7.41 -14.53 -8.75
CA LEU A 112 -7.65 -13.09 -8.89
C LEU A 112 -8.64 -12.59 -7.82
N GLY A 113 -9.75 -13.29 -7.59
CA GLY A 113 -10.72 -12.97 -6.53
C GLY A 113 -10.11 -13.00 -5.13
N VAL A 114 -9.33 -14.06 -4.82
CA VAL A 114 -8.62 -14.19 -3.53
C VAL A 114 -7.63 -13.03 -3.35
N SER A 115 -6.88 -12.67 -4.38
CA SER A 115 -5.93 -11.55 -4.33
C SER A 115 -6.61 -10.22 -3.97
N ALA A 116 -7.87 -10.04 -4.41
CA ALA A 116 -8.67 -8.87 -4.09
C ALA A 116 -9.05 -8.81 -2.62
N VAL A 117 -9.53 -9.93 -2.08
CA VAL A 117 -9.91 -10.05 -0.67
C VAL A 117 -8.68 -9.85 0.23
N VAL A 118 -7.56 -10.47 -0.12
CA VAL A 118 -6.28 -10.33 0.61
C VAL A 118 -5.83 -8.88 0.64
N GLN A 119 -5.87 -8.19 -0.51
CA GLN A 119 -5.46 -6.80 -0.59
C GLN A 119 -6.41 -5.88 0.18
N PHE A 120 -7.72 -6.11 0.09
CA PHE A 120 -8.72 -5.38 0.88
C PHE A 120 -8.48 -5.57 2.38
N ALA A 121 -8.24 -6.80 2.83
CA ALA A 121 -7.90 -7.07 4.23
C ALA A 121 -6.63 -6.33 4.66
N GLY A 122 -5.63 -6.19 3.77
CA GLY A 122 -4.43 -5.40 4.04
C GLY A 122 -4.71 -3.91 4.25
N VAL A 123 -5.58 -3.32 3.44
CA VAL A 123 -6.02 -1.92 3.59
C VAL A 123 -6.87 -1.75 4.86
N ALA A 124 -7.79 -2.68 5.15
CA ALA A 124 -8.58 -2.67 6.37
C ALA A 124 -7.69 -2.78 7.62
N THR A 125 -6.67 -3.64 7.60
CA THR A 125 -5.69 -3.77 8.68
C THR A 125 -4.92 -2.46 8.89
N PHE A 126 -4.53 -1.78 7.81
CA PHE A 126 -3.92 -0.45 7.90
C PHE A 126 -4.85 0.56 8.56
N ALA A 127 -6.12 0.60 8.12
CA ALA A 127 -7.11 1.52 8.66
C ALA A 127 -7.27 1.31 10.17
N VAL A 128 -7.38 0.06 10.64
CA VAL A 128 -7.43 -0.27 12.07
C VAL A 128 -6.15 0.16 12.79
N ALA A 129 -4.98 -0.01 12.17
CA ALA A 129 -3.69 0.36 12.77
C ALA A 129 -3.53 1.88 12.97
N ILE A 130 -3.99 2.66 11.98
CA ILE A 130 -3.78 4.12 11.95
C ILE A 130 -4.91 4.88 12.64
N TRP A 131 -6.14 4.37 12.67
CA TRP A 131 -7.33 5.01 13.24
C TRP A 131 -7.09 5.63 14.63
N PRO A 132 -6.52 4.92 15.62
CA PRO A 132 -6.29 5.50 16.94
C PRO A 132 -5.21 6.58 16.96
N ARG A 133 -4.41 6.75 15.91
CA ARG A 133 -3.36 7.78 15.83
C ARG A 133 -3.87 9.09 15.20
N VAL A 134 -5.06 9.08 14.61
CA VAL A 134 -5.71 10.25 14.02
C VAL A 134 -6.46 11.01 15.12
N TYR A 135 -5.76 11.90 15.83
CA TYR A 135 -6.38 12.78 16.83
C TYR A 135 -6.62 14.19 16.28
N LEU A 136 -7.67 14.85 16.78
CA LEU A 136 -7.84 16.29 16.63
C LEU A 136 -6.73 17.02 17.38
N PRO A 137 -6.02 17.97 16.75
CA PRO A 137 -5.09 18.86 17.44
C PRO A 137 -5.79 19.52 18.65
N GLY A 138 -5.24 19.36 19.86
CA GLY A 138 -5.75 20.04 21.06
C GLY A 138 -6.53 19.20 22.08
N GLY A 139 -6.88 17.94 21.80
CA GLY A 139 -7.70 17.13 22.73
C GLY A 139 -7.03 16.85 24.10
N ASN A 140 -5.69 16.80 24.12
CA ASN A 140 -4.88 16.48 25.30
C ASN A 140 -3.82 17.54 25.61
N GLU A 141 -3.93 18.75 25.05
CA GLU A 141 -3.07 19.87 25.45
C GLU A 141 -3.38 20.23 26.92
N PRO A 142 -2.41 20.09 27.86
CA PRO A 142 -2.64 20.45 29.26
C PRO A 142 -3.04 21.93 29.44
N GLY A 143 -2.78 22.78 28.44
CA GLY A 143 -3.08 24.21 28.45
C GLY A 143 -4.49 24.62 28.01
N ILE A 144 -5.24 23.77 27.28
CA ILE A 144 -6.58 24.16 26.78
C ILE A 144 -7.67 23.87 27.83
N ARG A 145 -7.54 22.80 28.62
CA ARG A 145 -8.49 22.47 29.70
C ARG A 145 -8.53 23.48 30.84
N ALA A 146 -7.52 24.34 30.97
CA ALA A 146 -7.43 25.30 32.07
C ALA A 146 -8.23 26.60 31.83
N LYS A 147 -8.74 26.85 30.61
CA LYS A 147 -9.35 28.14 30.24
C LYS A 147 -10.88 28.16 30.20
N GLY A 148 -11.53 27.06 30.60
CA GLY A 148 -12.99 26.96 30.69
C GLY A 148 -13.45 26.73 32.13
N ARG A 149 -13.37 27.77 32.96
CA ARG A 149 -14.17 27.92 34.19
C ARG A 149 -14.97 29.20 34.05
#